data_AF-A0A8X7SDN4-F1
#
_entry.id   AF-A0A8X7SDN4-F1
#
_cell.length_a   1.000
_cell.length_b   1.000
_cell.length_c   1.000
_cell.angle_alpha   90.00
_cell.angle_beta   90.00
_cell.angle_gamma   90.00
#
_symmetry.space_group_name_H-M   'P 1'
#
loop_
_entity.id
_entity.type
_entity.pdbx_description
1 polymer ?
#
loop_
_entity_poly.entity_id
_entity_poly.type
_entity_poly.pdbx_seq_one_letter_code
_entity_poly.pdbx_strand_id
1 'polypeptide(L)'
;MKYIDQTRDIETRIEFIKTLNNVSARKARLTRKLAKIKEDQGQIVEATDLMQEVAVETFGAMAKTEKIAFILEQVRLCLDRQDYVRAQIFSRKINPRVFDADTKKDKKKPKEGENIVEEAPADLPTLLELKRI
;
A
#
# COMPACT_ATOMS: atom_id res chain seq x y z
N MET A 1 -9.80 12.82 3.54
CA MET A 1 -9.94 12.03 2.30
C MET A 1 -11.34 11.43 2.10
N LYS A 2 -12.25 11.46 3.10
CA LYS A 2 -13.64 10.99 2.98
C LYS A 2 -14.49 11.68 1.89
N TYR A 3 -14.13 12.90 1.49
CA TYR A 3 -14.92 13.70 0.54
C TYR A 3 -14.60 13.45 -0.94
N ILE A 4 -13.46 12.80 -1.25
CA ILE A 4 -13.09 12.53 -2.66
C ILE A 4 -14.00 11.44 -3.23
N ASP A 5 -14.39 10.47 -2.43
CA ASP A 5 -15.18 9.32 -2.90
C ASP A 5 -16.70 9.64 -2.91
N GLN A 6 -17.12 10.79 -2.38
CA GLN A 6 -18.52 11.24 -2.27
C GLN A 6 -19.00 12.17 -3.41
N THR A 7 -18.11 12.74 -4.22
CA THR A 7 -18.50 13.58 -5.36
C THR A 7 -19.10 12.72 -6.46
N ARG A 8 -20.39 12.90 -6.78
CA ARG A 8 -21.11 12.13 -7.83
C ARG A 8 -20.64 12.47 -9.25
N ASP A 9 -19.97 13.60 -9.43
CA ASP A 9 -19.49 14.06 -10.73
C ASP A 9 -17.99 13.77 -10.93
N ILE A 10 -17.67 13.10 -12.03
CA ILE A 10 -16.31 12.62 -12.35
C ILE A 10 -15.41 13.80 -12.76
N GLU A 11 -15.97 14.80 -13.46
CA GLU A 11 -15.21 15.98 -13.90
C GLU A 11 -14.77 16.84 -12.72
N THR A 12 -15.68 17.15 -11.81
CA THR A 12 -15.36 17.86 -10.56
C THR A 12 -14.33 17.10 -9.72
N ARG A 13 -14.40 15.76 -9.70
CA ARG A 13 -13.41 14.93 -9.00
C ARG A 13 -12.03 15.02 -9.65
N ILE A 14 -11.96 15.02 -10.97
CA ILE A 14 -10.70 15.19 -11.73
C ILE A 14 -10.11 16.58 -11.47
N GLU A 15 -10.92 17.64 -11.56
CA GLU A 15 -10.46 19.01 -11.34
C GLU A 15 -9.98 19.22 -9.90
N PHE A 16 -10.71 18.70 -8.91
CA PHE A 16 -10.30 18.74 -7.52
C PHE A 16 -8.98 17.99 -7.26
N ILE A 17 -8.79 16.81 -7.89
CA ILE A 17 -7.53 16.06 -7.81
C ILE A 17 -6.39 16.85 -8.45
N LYS A 18 -6.60 17.47 -9.62
CA LYS A 18 -5.60 18.30 -10.30
C LYS A 18 -5.18 19.49 -9.44
N THR A 19 -6.14 20.22 -8.86
CA THR A 19 -5.88 21.37 -7.99
C THR A 19 -5.10 20.97 -6.73
N LEU A 20 -5.48 19.87 -6.07
CA LEU A 20 -4.75 19.36 -4.91
C LEU A 20 -3.36 18.77 -5.24
N ASN A 21 -3.16 18.31 -6.48
CA ASN A 21 -1.87 17.80 -6.94
C ASN A 21 -0.79 18.89 -7.02
N ASN A 22 -1.19 20.14 -7.27
CA ASN A 22 -0.26 21.27 -7.32
C ASN A 22 0.16 21.78 -5.94
N VAL A 23 -0.62 21.52 -4.89
CA VAL A 23 -0.43 22.16 -3.57
C VAL A 23 -0.05 21.17 -2.46
N SER A 24 -0.23 19.86 -2.64
CA SER A 24 -0.13 18.91 -1.53
C SER A 24 1.12 18.01 -1.53
N ALA A 25 1.61 17.72 -0.32
CA ALA A 25 2.64 16.71 -0.03
C ALA A 25 2.23 15.27 -0.38
N ARG A 26 1.00 15.05 -0.90
CA ARG A 26 0.44 13.74 -1.26
C ARG A 26 0.25 13.56 -2.77
N LYS A 27 0.96 14.35 -3.59
CA LYS A 27 0.92 14.34 -5.06
C LYS A 27 0.92 12.92 -5.65
N ALA A 28 1.83 12.05 -5.21
CA ALA A 28 1.89 10.67 -5.72
C ALA A 28 0.56 9.90 -5.53
N ARG A 29 -0.08 10.00 -4.35
CA ARG A 29 -1.34 9.29 -4.05
C ARG A 29 -2.51 9.80 -4.91
N LEU A 30 -2.53 11.11 -5.16
CA LEU A 30 -3.54 11.77 -5.98
C LEU A 30 -3.35 11.45 -7.46
N THR A 31 -2.12 11.50 -7.98
CA THR A 31 -1.80 11.05 -9.34
C THR A 31 -2.21 9.60 -9.57
N ARG A 32 -1.96 8.70 -8.62
CA ARG A 32 -2.41 7.30 -8.74
C ARG A 32 -3.93 7.18 -8.87
N LYS A 33 -4.68 7.95 -8.08
CA LYS A 33 -6.15 7.98 -8.19
C LYS A 33 -6.60 8.51 -9.56
N LEU A 34 -5.97 9.58 -10.06
CA LEU A 34 -6.30 10.16 -11.36
C LEU A 34 -5.98 9.19 -12.51
N ALA A 35 -4.80 8.57 -12.46
CA ALA A 35 -4.39 7.57 -13.45
C ALA A 35 -5.36 6.38 -13.47
N LYS A 36 -5.86 5.95 -12.30
CA LYS A 36 -6.88 4.89 -12.24
C LYS A 36 -8.19 5.30 -12.92
N ILE A 37 -8.67 6.52 -12.68
CA ILE A 37 -9.88 7.03 -13.36
C ILE A 37 -9.68 7.05 -14.88
N LYS A 38 -8.50 7.49 -15.34
CA LYS A 38 -8.15 7.53 -16.77
C LYS A 38 -8.06 6.14 -17.38
N GLU A 39 -7.49 5.20 -16.65
CA GLU A 39 -7.42 3.80 -17.05
C GLU A 39 -8.82 3.19 -17.19
N ASP A 40 -9.72 3.43 -16.22
CA ASP A 40 -11.09 2.92 -16.23
C ASP A 40 -11.92 3.53 -17.39
N GLN A 41 -11.51 4.69 -17.91
CA GLN A 41 -12.04 5.33 -19.12
C GLN A 41 -11.42 4.80 -20.42
N GLY A 42 -10.52 3.81 -20.35
CA GLY A 42 -9.78 3.27 -21.49
C GLY A 42 -8.61 4.17 -21.96
N GLN A 43 -8.32 5.25 -21.24
CA GLN A 43 -7.27 6.22 -21.59
C GLN A 43 -5.91 5.78 -21.04
N ILE A 44 -5.45 4.59 -21.43
CA ILE A 44 -4.20 3.96 -20.93
C ILE A 44 -2.98 4.84 -21.16
N VAL A 45 -2.91 5.52 -22.31
CA VAL A 45 -1.78 6.42 -22.66
C VAL A 45 -1.68 7.56 -21.65
N GLU A 46 -2.78 8.27 -21.41
CA GLU A 46 -2.82 9.40 -20.47
C GLU A 46 -2.58 8.94 -19.02
N ALA A 47 -3.15 7.79 -18.62
CA ALA A 47 -2.89 7.19 -17.31
C ALA A 47 -1.40 6.87 -17.11
N THR A 48 -0.75 6.34 -18.15
CA THR A 48 0.67 6.02 -18.16
C THR A 48 1.51 7.29 -18.04
N ASP A 49 1.25 8.29 -18.87
CA ASP A 49 2.01 9.55 -18.88
C ASP A 49 1.93 10.26 -17.52
N LEU A 50 0.73 10.36 -16.94
CA LEU A 50 0.51 10.92 -15.60
C LEU A 50 1.33 10.20 -14.52
N MET A 51 1.35 8.87 -14.54
CA MET A 51 2.09 8.07 -13.56
C MET A 51 3.61 8.21 -13.73
N GLN A 52 4.10 8.32 -14.97
CA GLN A 52 5.53 8.40 -15.27
C GLN A 52 6.15 9.75 -14.88
N GLU A 53 5.38 10.84 -14.86
CA GLU A 53 5.86 12.16 -14.39
C GLU A 53 6.24 12.17 -12.90
N VAL A 54 5.77 11.20 -12.12
CA VAL A 54 5.99 11.16 -10.67
C VAL A 54 7.23 10.32 -10.34
N ALA A 55 8.33 11.00 -10.02
CA ALA A 55 9.55 10.39 -9.50
C ALA A 55 9.44 10.10 -7.99
N VAL A 56 8.80 8.98 -7.62
CA VAL A 56 8.51 8.65 -6.21
C VAL A 56 9.73 8.46 -5.31
N GLU A 57 10.88 8.19 -5.91
CA GLU A 57 12.17 8.13 -5.23
C GLU A 57 12.48 9.43 -4.47
N THR A 58 12.06 10.58 -5.00
CA THR A 58 12.33 11.92 -4.45
C THR A 58 11.52 12.24 -3.20
N PHE A 59 10.41 11.54 -2.93
CA PHE A 59 9.59 11.81 -1.75
C PHE A 59 10.18 11.16 -0.50
N GLY A 60 11.00 11.88 0.25
CA GLY A 60 11.65 11.38 1.48
C GLY A 60 10.68 10.83 2.54
N ALA A 61 9.50 11.43 2.68
CA ALA A 61 8.50 11.06 3.68
C ALA A 61 7.59 9.87 3.29
N MET A 62 7.74 9.33 2.06
CA MET A 62 6.91 8.24 1.56
C MET A 62 7.48 6.88 1.97
N ALA A 63 6.64 5.98 2.47
CA ALA A 63 7.09 4.67 2.94
C ALA A 63 7.70 3.84 1.79
N LYS A 64 8.74 3.05 2.09
CA LYS A 64 9.43 2.23 1.09
C LYS A 64 8.48 1.29 0.33
N THR A 65 7.55 0.65 1.04
CA THR A 65 6.52 -0.23 0.46
C THR A 65 5.58 0.53 -0.48
N GLU A 66 5.23 1.76 -0.12
CA GLU A 66 4.39 2.64 -0.94
C GLU A 66 5.10 3.07 -2.23
N LYS A 67 6.40 3.41 -2.15
CA LYS A 67 7.23 3.70 -3.34
C LYS A 67 7.32 2.49 -4.26
N ILE A 68 7.56 1.30 -3.71
CA ILE A 68 7.62 0.05 -4.49
C ILE A 68 6.29 -0.21 -5.19
N ALA A 69 5.17 -0.11 -4.47
CA ALA A 69 3.83 -0.29 -5.06
C ALA A 69 3.56 0.71 -6.20
N PHE A 70 4.02 1.96 -6.07
CA PHE A 70 3.89 2.96 -7.12
C PHE A 70 4.72 2.61 -8.36
N ILE A 71 5.97 2.16 -8.20
CA ILE A 71 6.82 1.75 -9.31
C ILE A 71 6.26 0.50 -10.01
N LEU A 72 5.70 -0.46 -9.26
CA LEU A 72 5.03 -1.62 -9.84
C LEU A 72 3.83 -1.22 -10.70
N GLU A 73 3.06 -0.22 -10.26
CA GLU A 73 1.96 0.35 -11.05
C GLU A 73 2.46 1.02 -12.34
N GLN A 74 3.59 1.75 -12.28
CA GLN A 74 4.24 2.30 -13.48
C GLN A 74 4.64 1.19 -14.46
N VAL A 75 5.22 0.09 -13.97
CA VAL A 75 5.58 -1.08 -14.80
C VAL A 75 4.33 -1.67 -15.46
N ARG A 76 3.25 -1.89 -14.70
CA ARG A 76 2.00 -2.46 -15.22
C ARG A 76 1.43 -1.62 -16.36
N LEU A 77 1.28 -0.31 -16.17
CA LEU A 77 0.75 0.59 -17.20
C LEU A 77 1.65 0.65 -18.45
N CYS A 78 2.97 0.56 -18.28
CA CYS A 78 3.88 0.44 -19.42
C CYS A 78 3.63 -0.86 -20.21
N LEU A 79 3.39 -1.98 -19.54
CA LEU A 79 3.08 -3.26 -20.18
C LEU A 79 1.74 -3.20 -20.92
N ASP A 80 0.72 -2.57 -20.34
CA ASP A 80 -0.58 -2.39 -20.98
C ASP A 80 -0.48 -1.51 -22.24
N ARG A 81 0.46 -0.55 -22.26
CA ARG A 81 0.82 0.26 -23.43
C ARG A 81 1.80 -0.43 -24.39
N GLN A 82 2.23 -1.65 -24.09
CA GLN A 82 3.27 -2.38 -24.84
C GLN A 82 4.64 -1.68 -24.89
N ASP A 83 4.93 -0.81 -23.91
CA ASP A 83 6.22 -0.14 -23.77
C ASP A 83 7.16 -0.96 -22.87
N TYR A 84 7.71 -2.02 -23.44
CA TYR A 84 8.57 -2.95 -22.73
C TYR A 84 9.90 -2.33 -22.29
N VAL A 85 10.41 -1.34 -23.02
CA VAL A 85 11.66 -0.64 -22.67
C VAL A 85 11.45 0.15 -21.39
N ARG A 86 10.39 0.97 -21.29
CA ARG A 86 10.10 1.70 -20.06
C ARG A 86 9.73 0.77 -18.91
N ALA A 87 8.97 -0.30 -19.18
CA ALA A 87 8.66 -1.29 -18.15
C ALA A 87 9.94 -1.91 -17.55
N GLN A 88 10.94 -2.21 -18.37
CA GLN A 88 12.24 -2.71 -17.91
C GLN A 88 13.05 -1.66 -17.13
N ILE A 89 13.00 -0.38 -17.52
CA ILE A 89 13.66 0.70 -16.79
C ILE A 89 13.07 0.84 -15.38
N PHE A 90 11.74 0.85 -15.25
CA PHE A 90 11.08 0.96 -13.96
C PHE A 90 11.29 -0.30 -13.10
N SER A 91 11.26 -1.50 -13.67
CA SER A 91 11.47 -2.73 -12.89
C SER A 91 12.84 -2.78 -12.22
N ARG A 92 13.89 -2.27 -12.88
CA ARG A 92 15.25 -2.16 -12.33
C ARG A 92 15.37 -1.20 -11.14
N LYS A 93 14.40 -0.29 -10.94
CA LYS A 93 14.38 0.58 -9.75
C LYS A 93 14.04 -0.17 -8.46
N ILE A 94 13.46 -1.37 -8.56
CA ILE A 94 13.11 -2.20 -7.40
C ILE A 94 14.20 -3.24 -7.18
N ASN A 95 14.80 -3.26 -5.98
CA ASN A 95 15.73 -4.31 -5.62
C ASN A 95 14.97 -5.63 -5.37
N PRO A 96 15.23 -6.72 -6.10
CA PRO A 96 14.50 -7.99 -5.95
C PRO A 96 14.50 -8.55 -4.52
N ARG A 97 15.54 -8.27 -3.73
CA ARG A 97 15.66 -8.73 -2.33
C ARG A 97 14.55 -8.20 -1.42
N VAL A 98 13.84 -7.15 -1.83
CA VAL A 98 12.68 -6.66 -1.06
C VAL A 98 11.56 -7.70 -1.00
N PHE A 99 11.47 -8.60 -1.98
CA PHE A 99 10.48 -9.68 -2.01
C PHE A 99 10.91 -10.92 -1.22
N ASP A 100 12.22 -11.09 -0.98
CA ASP A 100 12.76 -12.23 -0.22
C ASP A 100 12.48 -12.11 1.29
N ALA A 101 12.42 -10.89 1.83
CA ALA A 101 12.28 -10.64 3.26
C ALA A 101 10.91 -11.05 3.82
N ASP A 102 9.86 -11.02 3.00
CA ASP A 102 8.50 -11.37 3.42
C ASP A 102 8.29 -12.89 3.49
N THR A 103 8.99 -13.68 2.66
CA THR A 103 8.92 -15.15 2.71
C THR A 103 9.40 -15.77 4.02
N LYS A 104 10.23 -15.04 4.80
CA LYS A 104 10.73 -15.51 6.10
C LYS A 104 9.76 -15.25 7.25
N LYS A 105 8.75 -14.38 7.08
CA LYS A 105 7.75 -14.09 8.13
C LYS A 105 6.52 -15.00 8.07
N ASP A 106 6.19 -15.57 6.91
CA ASP A 106 5.07 -16.52 6.76
C ASP A 106 5.41 -17.97 7.15
N LYS A 107 6.65 -18.26 7.54
CA LYS A 107 7.05 -19.58 8.10
C LYS A 107 7.05 -19.63 9.63
N LYS A 108 6.32 -18.76 10.33
CA LYS A 108 5.91 -19.03 11.71
C LYS A 108 4.58 -19.78 11.67
N LYS A 109 4.68 -21.10 11.84
CA LYS A 109 3.60 -22.06 12.08
C LYS A 109 2.44 -21.45 12.88
N PRO A 110 1.17 -21.77 12.59
CA PRO A 110 0.11 -21.58 13.57
C PRO A 110 0.50 -22.38 14.82
N LYS A 111 0.66 -21.69 15.95
CA LYS A 111 0.62 -22.34 17.25
C LYS A 111 -0.85 -22.66 17.52
N GLU A 112 -1.29 -23.83 17.10
CA GLU A 112 -2.37 -24.52 17.80
C GLU A 112 -1.89 -24.76 19.23
N GLY A 113 -2.71 -24.35 20.19
CA GLY A 113 -2.36 -24.33 21.60
C GLY A 113 -3.28 -23.36 22.33
N GLU A 114 -4.53 -23.81 22.49
CA GLU A 114 -5.54 -23.28 23.38
C GLU A 114 -4.92 -22.74 24.69
N ASN A 115 -5.16 -21.48 25.00
CA ASN A 115 -5.21 -21.02 26.40
C ASN A 115 -6.64 -20.56 26.65
N ILE A 116 -7.51 -21.55 26.77
CA ILE A 116 -8.74 -21.39 27.54
C ILE A 116 -8.25 -21.49 28.99
N VAL A 117 -8.18 -20.36 29.68
CA VAL A 117 -7.95 -20.37 31.13
C VAL A 117 -9.25 -20.91 31.74
N GLU A 118 -9.29 -22.19 32.02
CA GLU A 118 -10.28 -22.77 32.91
C GLU A 118 -10.01 -22.20 34.31
N GLU A 119 -10.99 -21.51 34.88
CA GLU A 119 -10.93 -21.04 36.26
C GLU A 119 -10.72 -22.24 37.19
N ALA A 120 -9.67 -22.16 38.03
CA ALA A 120 -9.37 -23.19 39.00
C ALA A 120 -10.53 -23.32 40.02
N PRO A 121 -10.91 -24.55 40.43
CA PRO A 121 -12.00 -24.77 41.37
C PRO A 121 -11.72 -24.11 42.72
N ALA A 122 -12.79 -23.60 43.34
CA ALA A 122 -12.80 -22.65 44.47
C ALA A 122 -12.18 -23.14 45.81
N ASP A 123 -11.58 -24.33 45.86
CA ASP A 123 -11.13 -24.98 47.10
C ASP A 123 -9.60 -25.11 47.25
N LEU A 124 -8.81 -24.31 46.53
CA LEU A 124 -7.37 -24.24 46.76
C LEU A 124 -7.00 -23.07 47.68
N PRO A 125 -6.38 -23.33 48.85
CA PRO A 125 -5.95 -22.26 49.76
C PRO A 125 -4.92 -21.35 49.08
N THR A 126 -5.05 -20.05 49.33
CA THR A 126 -4.27 -19.03 48.63
C THR A 126 -2.81 -19.05 49.08
N LEU A 127 -1.90 -18.60 48.20
CA LEU A 127 -0.45 -18.53 48.48
C LEU A 127 -0.09 -17.73 49.75
N LEU A 128 -0.98 -16.87 50.22
CA LEU A 128 -0.83 -16.13 51.48
C LEU A 128 -1.07 -17.02 52.72
N GLU A 129 -1.90 -18.06 52.60
CA GLU A 129 -2.24 -18.99 53.66
C GLU A 129 -1.15 -20.04 53.87
N LEU A 130 -0.46 -20.45 52.79
CA LEU A 130 0.67 -21.39 52.84
C LEU A 130 1.94 -20.80 53.47
N LYS A 131 2.03 -19.47 53.59
CA LYS A 131 3.22 -18.79 54.13
C LYS A 131 3.17 -18.56 55.65
N ARG A 132 2.15 -19.11 56.32
CA ARG A 132 1.96 -19.06 57.78
C ARG A 132 2.22 -20.41 58.48
N ILE A 133 2.77 -21.39 57.76
CA ILE A 133 3.31 -22.64 58.33
C ILE A 133 4.82 -22.51 58.47
#